data_AF-A0A3C0NTU9-F1
#
_entry.id   AF-A0A3C0NTU9-F1
#
_cell.length_a   1.000
_cell.length_b   1.000
_cell.length_c   1.000
_cell.angle_alpha   90.00
_cell.angle_beta   90.00
_cell.angle_gamma   90.00
#
_symmetry.space_group_name_H-M   'P 1'
#
loop_
_entity.id
_entity.type
_entity.pdbx_description
1 polymer ?
#
loop_
_entity_poly.entity_id
_entity_poly.type
_entity_poly.pdbx_seq_one_letter_code
_entity_poly.pdbx_strand_id
1 'polypeptide(L)'
;MNALINFGKIFRFHGGVHPPENKNQSTQLPIGQLPMPDALVLPLRQHVGNIPKIKVQVGEHVLKGQLLAEPEGAVSAAVHAPTSGTITAI
;
A
#
# COMPACT_ATOMS: atom_id res chain seq x y z
N MET A 1 12.56 -8.80 46.68
CA MET A 1 13.49 -7.75 46.21
C MET A 1 12.81 -7.11 45.01
N ASN A 2 12.10 -6.00 45.24
CA ASN A 2 11.29 -5.32 44.23
C ASN A 2 12.19 -4.42 43.37
N ALA A 3 12.19 -4.66 42.06
CA ALA A 3 12.51 -3.61 41.10
C ALA A 3 11.24 -3.33 40.30
N LEU A 4 10.53 -2.28 40.70
CA LEU A 4 9.47 -1.67 39.90
C LEU A 4 10.11 -1.14 38.61
N ILE A 5 9.85 -1.79 37.47
CA ILE A 5 10.18 -1.19 36.18
C ILE A 5 9.12 -0.13 35.89
N ASN A 6 9.44 1.12 36.20
CA ASN A 6 8.63 2.27 35.81
C ASN A 6 8.98 2.65 34.36
N PHE A 7 8.19 2.20 33.39
CA PHE A 7 8.27 2.72 32.02
C PHE A 7 7.54 4.05 31.94
N GLY A 8 8.23 5.15 32.27
CA GLY A 8 7.83 6.48 31.82
C GLY A 8 7.65 6.49 30.28
N LYS A 9 6.74 7.33 29.77
CA LYS A 9 6.27 7.36 28.37
C LYS A 9 7.44 7.47 27.38
N ILE A 10 7.79 6.37 26.70
CA ILE A 10 8.95 6.33 25.78
C ILE A 10 8.57 6.91 24.42
N PHE A 11 9.17 8.04 24.06
CA PHE A 11 9.19 8.56 22.69
C PHE A 11 10.65 8.81 22.25
N ARG A 12 11.07 8.20 21.13
CA ARG A 12 12.41 8.38 20.52
C ARG A 12 12.46 9.53 19.48
N PHE A 13 11.33 10.20 19.27
CA PHE A 13 11.04 11.29 18.32
C PHE A 13 9.99 12.20 18.97
N HIS A 14 9.60 13.32 18.34
CA HIS A 14 8.68 14.34 18.89
C HIS A 14 7.25 13.84 19.30
N GLY A 15 7.00 12.54 19.34
CA GLY A 15 5.68 11.97 19.59
C GLY A 15 4.78 12.08 18.36
N GLY A 16 3.47 11.92 18.57
CA GLY A 16 2.46 12.18 17.55
C GLY A 16 2.02 13.64 17.55
N VAL A 17 1.52 14.11 16.40
CA VAL A 17 0.83 15.39 16.29
C VAL A 17 -0.68 15.16 16.23
N HIS A 18 -1.47 16.13 16.66
CA HIS A 18 -2.92 16.18 16.44
C HIS A 18 -3.23 17.32 15.47
N PRO A 19 -3.13 17.09 14.14
CA PRO A 19 -3.47 18.10 13.16
C PRO A 19 -4.96 18.49 13.30
N PRO A 20 -5.32 19.76 13.07
CA PRO A 20 -6.71 20.17 12.96
C PRO A 20 -7.45 19.32 11.92
N GLU A 21 -8.69 18.95 12.23
CA GLU A 21 -9.56 18.32 11.24
C GLU A 21 -10.03 19.36 10.20
N ASN A 22 -10.15 18.94 8.95
CA ASN A 22 -10.55 19.81 7.83
C ASN A 22 -11.89 19.35 7.20
N LYS A 23 -12.80 18.81 8.01
CA LYS A 23 -14.06 18.24 7.53
C LYS A 23 -14.96 19.32 6.91
N ASN A 24 -15.12 20.45 7.60
CA ASN A 24 -15.98 21.56 7.17
C ASN A 24 -15.58 22.13 5.80
N GLN A 25 -14.28 22.19 5.49
CA GLN A 25 -13.79 22.64 4.18
C GLN A 25 -14.00 21.56 3.10
N SER A 26 -13.74 20.30 3.45
CA SER A 26 -13.77 19.17 2.49
C SER A 26 -15.18 18.84 1.98
N THR A 27 -16.24 19.28 2.68
CA THR A 27 -17.63 19.02 2.31
C THR A 27 -18.30 20.14 1.50
N GLN A 28 -17.57 21.21 1.15
CA GLN A 28 -18.13 22.38 0.45
C GLN A 28 -18.18 22.20 -1.07
N LEU A 29 -17.44 21.25 -1.61
CA LEU A 29 -17.36 20.99 -3.05
C LEU A 29 -18.10 19.69 -3.42
N PRO A 30 -18.68 19.61 -4.62
CA PRO A 30 -19.23 18.35 -5.12
C PRO A 30 -18.13 17.30 -5.27
N ILE A 31 -18.51 16.02 -5.27
CA ILE A 31 -17.60 14.90 -5.51
C ILE A 31 -16.97 15.07 -6.90
N GLY A 32 -15.66 15.29 -6.94
CA GLY A 32 -14.88 15.39 -8.17
C GLY A 32 -14.48 14.02 -8.71
N GLN A 33 -14.28 13.95 -10.03
CA GLN A 33 -13.59 12.83 -10.65
C GLN A 33 -12.10 13.15 -10.73
N LEU A 34 -11.26 12.23 -10.25
CA LEU A 34 -9.82 12.31 -10.42
C LEU A 34 -9.44 11.67 -11.76
N PRO A 35 -8.50 12.27 -12.51
CA PRO A 35 -7.96 11.62 -13.69
C PRO A 35 -7.20 10.35 -13.29
N MET A 36 -7.16 9.37 -14.19
CA MET A 36 -6.27 8.21 -14.01
C MET A 36 -4.82 8.67 -14.15
N PRO A 37 -3.91 8.26 -13.24
CA PRO A 37 -2.50 8.57 -13.40
C PRO A 37 -1.92 7.79 -14.59
N ASP A 38 -0.90 8.37 -15.23
CA ASP A 38 -0.21 7.75 -16.37
C ASP A 38 0.50 6.43 -16.00
N ALA A 39 0.84 6.26 -14.71
CA ALA A 39 1.46 5.06 -14.18
C ALA A 39 0.96 4.71 -12.78
N LEU A 40 0.86 3.42 -12.49
CA LEU A 40 0.59 2.86 -11.17
C LEU A 40 1.71 1.90 -10.80
N VAL A 41 2.37 2.13 -9.68
CA VAL A 41 3.48 1.30 -9.20
C VAL A 41 3.00 0.44 -8.03
N LEU A 42 3.15 -0.88 -8.15
CA LEU A 42 2.75 -1.84 -7.12
C LEU A 42 4.01 -2.41 -6.45
N PRO A 43 4.24 -2.13 -5.16
CA PRO A 43 5.26 -2.85 -4.40
C PRO A 43 4.91 -4.33 -4.36
N LEU A 44 5.85 -5.23 -4.71
CA LEU A 44 5.62 -6.68 -4.59
C LEU A 44 5.67 -7.15 -3.12
N ARG A 45 6.47 -6.49 -2.28
CA ARG A 45 6.63 -6.84 -0.87
C ARG A 45 5.81 -5.91 0.03
N GLN A 46 4.52 -6.21 0.17
CA GLN A 46 3.59 -5.44 1.02
C GLN A 46 3.29 -6.10 2.38
N HIS A 47 3.91 -7.25 2.65
CA HIS A 47 3.66 -8.06 3.84
C HIS A 47 4.93 -8.73 4.35
N VAL A 48 4.83 -9.33 5.55
CA VAL A 48 5.96 -10.00 6.25
C VAL A 48 6.44 -11.28 5.56
N GLY A 49 5.55 -11.93 4.80
CA GLY A 49 5.81 -13.16 4.06
C GLY A 49 6.83 -13.05 2.91
N ASN A 50 6.97 -14.15 2.17
CA ASN A 50 7.85 -14.28 1.01
C ASN A 50 7.41 -13.36 -0.15
N ILE A 51 8.35 -12.96 -1.01
CA ILE A 51 7.99 -12.15 -2.18
C ILE A 51 7.16 -13.01 -3.14
N PRO A 52 5.99 -12.55 -3.60
CA PRO A 52 5.18 -13.31 -4.54
C PRO A 52 5.88 -13.44 -5.90
N LYS A 53 5.65 -14.57 -6.57
CA LYS A 53 6.27 -14.88 -7.86
C LYS A 53 5.52 -14.19 -8.99
N ILE A 54 6.23 -13.35 -9.75
CA ILE A 54 5.69 -12.60 -10.88
C ILE A 54 5.19 -13.55 -11.99
N LYS A 55 4.01 -13.25 -12.55
CA LYS A 55 3.31 -14.04 -13.58
C LYS A 55 3.09 -13.31 -14.90
N VAL A 56 3.58 -12.09 -15.00
CA VAL A 56 3.47 -11.23 -16.17
C VAL A 56 4.86 -10.75 -16.61
N GLN A 57 4.94 -10.19 -17.80
CA GLN A 57 6.18 -9.64 -18.36
C GLN A 57 6.03 -8.19 -18.83
N VAL A 58 7.13 -7.46 -18.94
CA VAL A 58 7.14 -6.12 -19.54
C VAL A 58 6.60 -6.19 -20.98
N GLY A 59 5.73 -5.25 -21.32
CA GLY A 59 4.99 -5.19 -22.59
C GLY A 59 3.67 -5.96 -22.59
N GLU A 60 3.37 -6.75 -21.55
CA GLU A 60 2.10 -7.47 -21.46
C GLU A 60 0.94 -6.52 -21.14
N HIS A 61 -0.16 -6.67 -21.88
CA HIS A 61 -1.43 -6.00 -21.56
C HIS A 61 -2.24 -6.85 -20.57
N VAL A 62 -2.61 -6.25 -19.44
CA VAL A 62 -3.34 -6.89 -18.34
C VAL A 62 -4.72 -6.26 -18.15
N LEU A 63 -5.67 -7.04 -17.64
CA LEU A 63 -7.01 -6.57 -17.28
C LEU A 63 -7.10 -6.22 -15.80
N LYS A 64 -8.02 -5.30 -15.44
CA LYS A 64 -8.35 -5.00 -14.05
C LYS A 64 -8.67 -6.30 -13.29
N GLY A 65 -8.01 -6.49 -12.14
CA GLY A 65 -8.18 -7.66 -11.30
C GLY A 65 -7.40 -8.89 -11.78
N GLN A 66 -6.68 -8.83 -12.90
CA GLN A 66 -5.81 -9.91 -13.34
C GLN A 66 -4.69 -10.16 -12.32
N LEU A 67 -4.37 -11.43 -12.07
CA LEU A 67 -3.24 -11.83 -11.22
C LEU A 67 -1.91 -11.42 -11.86
N LEU A 68 -1.13 -10.61 -11.17
CA LEU A 68 0.20 -10.16 -11.61
C LEU A 68 1.33 -10.95 -10.94
N ALA A 69 1.15 -11.35 -9.68
CA ALA A 69 2.09 -12.18 -8.95
C ALA A 69 1.36 -13.16 -8.02
N GLU A 70 1.74 -14.43 -8.06
CA GLU A 70 1.15 -15.50 -7.26
C GLU A 70 1.86 -15.63 -5.89
N PRO A 71 1.15 -15.95 -4.80
CA PRO A 71 1.78 -16.17 -3.50
C PRO A 71 2.79 -17.33 -3.54
N GLU A 72 3.90 -17.21 -2.80
CA GLU A 72 4.92 -18.25 -2.71
C GLU A 72 5.23 -18.64 -1.25
N GLY A 73 5.27 -19.95 -0.95
CA GLY A 73 5.57 -20.47 0.39
C GLY A 73 4.41 -20.33 1.39
N ALA A 74 4.73 -20.47 2.69
CA ALA A 74 3.72 -20.60 3.74
C ALA A 74 2.98 -19.30 4.09
N VAL A 75 3.66 -18.15 3.96
CA VAL A 75 3.09 -16.82 4.20
C VAL A 75 3.43 -15.96 3.00
N SER A 76 2.43 -15.62 2.19
CA SER A 76 2.54 -14.69 1.06
C SER A 76 1.16 -14.21 0.65
N ALA A 77 1.07 -13.09 -0.09
CA ALA A 77 -0.16 -12.59 -0.68
C ALA A 77 -0.01 -12.40 -2.20
N ALA A 78 -1.14 -12.51 -2.90
CA ALA A 78 -1.21 -12.30 -4.34
C ALA A 78 -1.24 -10.80 -4.65
N VAL A 79 -0.65 -10.40 -5.78
CA VAL A 79 -0.75 -9.03 -6.30
C VAL A 79 -1.59 -9.07 -7.58
N HIS A 80 -2.60 -8.21 -7.65
CA HIS A 80 -3.51 -8.09 -8.79
C HIS A 80 -3.44 -6.70 -9.43
N ALA A 81 -3.79 -6.61 -10.71
CA ALA A 81 -3.80 -5.34 -11.43
C ALA A 81 -4.92 -4.42 -10.89
N PRO A 82 -4.63 -3.20 -10.43
CA PRO A 82 -5.64 -2.26 -9.94
C PRO A 82 -6.55 -1.74 -11.05
N THR A 83 -6.07 -1.77 -12.28
CA THR A 83 -6.77 -1.35 -13.51
C THR A 83 -6.21 -2.12 -14.71
N SER A 84 -6.87 -2.02 -15.87
CA SER A 84 -6.33 -2.53 -17.14
C SER A 84 -5.25 -1.59 -17.68
N GLY A 85 -4.23 -2.15 -18.31
CA GLY A 85 -3.12 -1.38 -18.86
C GLY A 85 -1.99 -2.26 -19.37
N THR A 86 -0.81 -1.67 -19.59
CA THR A 86 0.39 -2.39 -20.06
C THR A 86 1.48 -2.34 -18.99
N ILE A 87 2.14 -3.47 -18.74
CA ILE A 87 3.29 -3.54 -17.82
C ILE A 87 4.48 -2.84 -18.46
N THR A 88 4.92 -1.73 -17.89
CA THR A 88 6.04 -0.93 -18.43
C THR A 88 7.39 -1.27 -17.80
N ALA A 89 7.41 -1.78 -16.56
CA ALA A 89 8.59 -2.19 -15.82
C ALA A 89 8.23 -3.23 -14.75
N ILE A 90 9.21 -4.04 -14.34
CA ILE A 90 9.13 -5.05 -13.27
C ILE A 90 10.39 -4.93 -12.41
#